data_AF-A0A7W1Z8K9-F1
#
_entry.id   AF-A0A7W1Z8K9-F1
#
_cell.length_a   1.000
_cell.length_b   1.000
_cell.length_c   1.000
_cell.angle_alpha   90.00
_cell.angle_beta   90.00
_cell.angle_gamma   90.00
#
_symmetry.space_group_name_H-M   'P 1'
#
loop_
_entity.id
_entity.type
_entity.pdbx_description
1 polymer ?
#
loop_
_entity_poly.entity_id
_entity_poly.type
_entity_poly.pdbx_seq_one_letter_code
_entity_poly.pdbx_strand_id
1 'polypeptide(L)'
;MRRIDGVVQHYAWGDERAIPELLGVEPDGRPWAELWFGTHPAGPSTTDDGNFLVDVTGPLPYLLKVLAAADPLSLQAHPSAERARAGHAERRYADPSAKPELLCALTPFDALCGVRPPDATAIVLDEIGADDLARQLGRDGVARLVADVY
;
A
#
# COMPACT_ATOMS: atom_id res chain seq x y z
N MET A 1 -20.64 -17.34 -14.58
CA MET A 1 -19.68 -16.63 -13.69
C MET A 1 -18.60 -17.64 -13.35
N ARG A 2 -17.31 -17.28 -13.44
CA ARG A 2 -16.19 -18.18 -13.11
C ARG A 2 -15.62 -17.78 -11.76
N ARG A 3 -15.27 -18.75 -10.92
CA ARG A 3 -14.56 -18.46 -9.66
C ARG A 3 -13.10 -18.16 -9.98
N ILE A 4 -12.54 -17.14 -9.34
CA ILE A 4 -11.12 -16.79 -9.41
C ILE A 4 -10.46 -17.21 -8.11
N ASP A 5 -9.36 -17.92 -8.22
CA ASP A 5 -8.50 -18.33 -7.12
C ASP A 5 -7.32 -17.37 -7.03
N GLY A 6 -7.23 -16.69 -5.89
CA GLY A 6 -6.20 -15.70 -5.59
C GLY A 6 -4.90 -16.33 -5.09
N VAL A 7 -3.85 -15.51 -4.98
CA VAL A 7 -2.53 -15.92 -4.51
C VAL A 7 -2.21 -15.25 -3.18
N VAL A 8 -1.86 -16.03 -2.17
CA VAL A 8 -1.49 -15.53 -0.83
C VAL A 8 0.00 -15.19 -0.80
N GLN A 9 0.32 -14.04 -0.22
CA GLN A 9 1.68 -13.60 0.09
C GLN A 9 1.92 -13.68 1.59
N HIS A 10 2.91 -14.46 2.00
CA HIS A 10 3.23 -14.75 3.40
C HIS A 10 4.33 -13.83 3.95
N TYR A 11 4.16 -12.51 3.83
CA TYR A 11 5.12 -11.56 4.39
C TYR A 11 5.04 -11.53 5.92
N ALA A 12 6.19 -11.30 6.57
CA ALA A 12 6.31 -11.39 8.03
C ALA A 12 5.36 -10.48 8.83
N TRP A 13 4.93 -9.35 8.25
CA TRP A 13 4.02 -8.39 8.88
C TRP A 13 2.54 -8.84 8.89
N GLY A 14 2.23 -9.94 8.21
CA GLY A 14 0.86 -10.42 8.00
C GLY A 14 0.24 -11.05 9.24
N ASP A 15 -1.07 -10.89 9.39
CA ASP A 15 -1.84 -11.61 10.40
C ASP A 15 -1.99 -13.10 10.04
N GLU A 16 -1.93 -13.98 11.03
CA GLU A 16 -1.99 -15.43 10.81
C GLU A 16 -3.42 -15.97 10.60
N ARG A 17 -4.46 -15.17 10.86
CA ARG A 17 -5.84 -15.64 10.97
C ARG A 17 -6.84 -14.90 10.10
N ALA A 18 -6.69 -13.59 9.91
CA ALA A 18 -7.73 -12.75 9.29
C ALA A 18 -8.10 -13.20 7.86
N ILE A 19 -7.11 -13.51 7.00
CA ILE A 19 -7.40 -14.03 5.65
C ILE A 19 -7.89 -15.49 5.67
N PRO A 20 -7.28 -16.42 6.43
CA PRO A 20 -7.84 -17.77 6.61
C PRO A 20 -9.31 -17.77 7.05
N GLU A 21 -9.65 -16.98 8.07
CA GLU A 21 -11.02 -16.82 8.58
C GLU A 21 -11.95 -16.26 7.51
N LEU A 22 -11.52 -15.23 6.77
CA LEU A 22 -12.28 -14.67 5.64
C LEU A 22 -12.60 -15.71 4.56
N LEU A 23 -11.67 -16.63 4.30
CA LEU A 23 -11.82 -17.70 3.32
C LEU A 23 -12.53 -18.95 3.88
N GLY A 24 -12.78 -19.01 5.20
CA GLY A 24 -13.35 -20.18 5.86
C GLY A 24 -12.41 -21.38 5.88
N VAL A 25 -11.10 -21.16 5.95
CA VAL A 25 -10.07 -22.21 6.04
C VAL A 25 -9.35 -22.16 7.38
N GLU A 26 -8.84 -23.30 7.84
CA GLU A 26 -8.06 -23.36 9.08
C GLU A 26 -6.73 -22.61 8.92
N PRO A 27 -6.37 -21.71 9.87
CA PRO A 27 -5.06 -21.08 9.91
C PRO A 27 -3.94 -22.13 9.95
N ASP A 28 -2.92 -21.94 9.12
CA ASP A 28 -1.77 -22.85 9.01
C ASP A 28 -0.56 -22.41 9.86
N GLY A 29 -0.74 -21.36 10.67
CA GLY A 29 0.30 -20.79 11.52
C GLY A 29 1.35 -19.95 10.78
N ARG A 30 1.17 -19.69 9.48
CA ARG A 30 2.00 -18.74 8.74
C ARG A 30 1.33 -17.36 8.75
N PRO A 31 2.07 -16.26 8.58
CA PRO A 31 1.47 -14.96 8.36
C PRO A 31 0.82 -14.92 6.96
N TRP A 32 -0.40 -14.37 6.85
CA TRP A 32 -1.12 -14.17 5.59
C TRP A 32 -1.27 -12.66 5.37
N ALA A 33 -0.27 -12.05 4.73
CA ALA A 33 -0.16 -10.61 4.64
C ALA A 33 -1.06 -10.01 3.56
N GLU A 34 -1.04 -10.62 2.37
CA GLU A 34 -1.85 -10.16 1.24
C GLU A 34 -2.49 -11.36 0.51
N LEU A 35 -3.73 -11.22 0.04
CA LEU A 35 -4.36 -12.14 -0.91
C LEU A 35 -4.63 -11.38 -2.21
N TRP A 36 -4.02 -11.83 -3.31
CA TRP A 36 -3.99 -11.13 -4.58
C TRP A 36 -4.96 -11.73 -5.59
N PHE A 37 -5.74 -10.86 -6.23
CA PHE A 37 -6.59 -11.20 -7.36
C PHE A 37 -6.25 -10.34 -8.57
N GLY A 38 -5.70 -10.97 -9.61
CA GLY A 38 -5.37 -10.28 -10.84
C GLY A 38 -4.40 -11.05 -11.71
N THR A 39 -3.71 -10.32 -12.59
CA THR A 39 -2.81 -10.87 -13.62
C THR A 39 -1.36 -10.47 -13.37
N HIS A 40 -1.04 -10.09 -12.13
CA HIS A 40 0.31 -9.68 -11.77
C HIS A 40 1.28 -10.87 -11.86
N PRO A 41 2.43 -10.76 -12.55
CA PRO A 41 3.34 -11.89 -12.77
C PRO A 41 3.86 -12.57 -11.49
N ALA A 42 4.05 -11.79 -10.41
CA ALA A 42 4.51 -12.33 -9.12
C ALA A 42 3.40 -13.01 -8.28
N GLY A 43 2.15 -12.96 -8.72
CA GLY A 43 1.02 -13.61 -8.06
C GLY A 43 -0.12 -13.83 -9.05
N PRO A 44 0.07 -14.72 -10.05
CA PRO A 44 -0.89 -14.90 -11.12
C PRO A 44 -2.10 -15.70 -10.61
N SER A 45 -3.27 -15.06 -10.56
CA SER A 45 -4.50 -15.75 -10.19
C SER A 45 -4.90 -16.78 -11.25
N THR A 46 -5.60 -17.82 -10.82
CA THR A 46 -6.16 -18.84 -11.70
C THR A 46 -7.68 -18.82 -11.66
N THR A 47 -8.28 -19.44 -12.65
CA THR A 47 -9.72 -19.68 -12.69
C THR A 47 -10.02 -21.10 -12.18
N ASP A 48 -11.28 -21.40 -11.91
CA ASP A 48 -11.75 -22.69 -11.37
C ASP A 48 -11.40 -23.95 -12.17
N ASP A 49 -11.03 -23.82 -13.45
CA ASP A 49 -10.54 -24.92 -14.30
C ASP A 49 -9.01 -25.00 -14.37
N GLY A 50 -8.31 -24.18 -13.58
CA GLY A 50 -6.85 -24.14 -13.50
C GLY A 50 -6.15 -23.23 -14.51
N ASN A 51 -6.88 -22.58 -15.43
CA ASN A 51 -6.27 -21.65 -16.38
C ASN A 51 -5.83 -20.35 -15.69
N PHE A 52 -4.68 -19.80 -16.07
CA PHE A 52 -4.26 -18.48 -15.59
C PHE A 52 -5.25 -17.42 -16.04
N LEU A 53 -5.55 -16.47 -15.14
CA LEU A 53 -6.49 -15.40 -15.42
C LEU A 53 -6.03 -14.55 -16.62
N VAL A 54 -4.72 -14.33 -16.76
CA VAL A 54 -4.14 -13.56 -17.87
C VAL A 54 -4.41 -14.17 -19.24
N ASP A 55 -4.49 -15.50 -19.33
CA ASP A 55 -4.79 -16.19 -20.60
C ASP A 55 -6.27 -16.05 -20.99
N VAL A 56 -7.13 -15.81 -20.00
CA VAL A 56 -8.57 -15.65 -20.19
C VAL A 56 -8.95 -14.19 -20.47
N THR A 57 -8.31 -13.24 -19.78
CA THR A 57 -8.68 -11.81 -19.83
C THR A 57 -7.69 -10.91 -20.53
N GLY A 58 -6.47 -11.39 -20.79
CA GLY A 58 -5.31 -10.51 -20.98
C GLY A 58 -4.88 -9.83 -19.67
N PRO A 59 -3.86 -8.97 -19.69
CA PRO A 59 -3.42 -8.24 -18.52
C PRO A 59 -4.49 -7.25 -18.05
N LEU A 60 -4.72 -7.22 -16.74
CA LEU A 60 -5.66 -6.31 -16.10
C LEU A 60 -4.93 -5.02 -15.70
N PRO A 61 -5.59 -3.85 -15.82
CA PRO A 61 -4.98 -2.57 -15.46
C PRO A 61 -5.01 -2.30 -13.94
N TYR A 62 -5.39 -3.29 -13.13
CA TYR A 62 -5.47 -3.20 -11.68
C TYR A 62 -5.09 -4.53 -11.04
N LEU A 63 -4.74 -4.46 -9.75
CA LEU A 63 -4.54 -5.60 -8.87
C LEU A 63 -5.44 -5.41 -7.65
N LEU A 64 -6.37 -6.33 -7.42
CA LEU A 64 -7.14 -6.34 -6.19
C LEU A 64 -6.36 -7.08 -5.12
N LYS A 65 -6.35 -6.53 -3.90
CA LYS A 65 -5.74 -7.17 -2.73
C LYS A 65 -6.69 -7.15 -1.55
N VAL A 66 -6.66 -8.21 -0.77
CA VAL A 66 -7.06 -8.17 0.65
C VAL A 66 -5.77 -8.10 1.46
N LEU A 67 -5.67 -7.14 2.38
CA LEU A 67 -4.52 -6.99 3.26
C LEU A 67 -4.93 -7.34 4.69
N ALA A 68 -4.09 -8.08 5.39
CA ALA A 68 -4.24 -8.33 6.81
C ALA A 68 -2.94 -7.96 7.54
N ALA A 69 -2.85 -6.69 7.95
CA ALA A 69 -1.68 -6.16 8.62
C ALA A 69 -1.74 -6.42 10.13
N ALA A 70 -0.83 -7.27 10.63
CA ALA A 70 -0.60 -7.43 12.07
C ALA A 70 0.41 -6.41 12.59
N ASP A 71 1.39 -6.03 11.76
CA ASP A 71 2.37 -4.99 12.06
C ASP A 71 2.19 -3.74 11.19
N PRO A 72 2.58 -2.55 11.68
CA PRO A 72 2.59 -1.33 10.88
C PRO A 72 3.51 -1.45 9.66
N LEU A 73 3.03 -0.95 8.52
CA LEU A 73 3.80 -0.92 7.27
C LEU A 73 4.65 0.35 7.16
N SER A 74 5.62 0.33 6.25
CA SER A 74 6.41 1.51 5.89
C SER A 74 5.51 2.67 5.45
N LEU A 75 5.88 3.90 5.81
CA LEU A 75 5.32 5.10 5.18
C LEU A 75 5.66 5.09 3.67
N GLN A 76 4.66 5.35 2.84
CA GLN A 76 4.80 5.29 1.38
C GLN A 76 4.27 6.55 0.74
N ALA A 77 4.92 6.96 -0.35
CA ALA A 77 4.42 7.95 -1.28
C ALA A 77 4.67 7.44 -2.70
N HIS A 78 3.65 7.53 -3.55
CA HIS A 78 3.76 7.10 -4.94
C HIS A 78 4.11 8.29 -5.84
N PRO A 79 5.02 8.10 -6.82
CA PRO A 79 5.36 9.17 -7.75
C PRO A 79 4.15 9.54 -8.63
N SER A 80 4.11 10.80 -9.07
CA SER A 80 3.22 11.20 -10.16
C SER A 80 3.57 10.44 -11.44
N ALA A 81 2.64 10.38 -12.40
CA ALA A 81 2.88 9.68 -13.68
C ALA A 81 4.11 10.22 -14.44
N GLU A 82 4.43 11.51 -14.30
CA GLU A 82 5.63 12.11 -14.88
C GLU A 82 6.89 11.66 -14.15
N ARG A 83 6.88 11.70 -12.80
CA ARG A 83 8.00 11.24 -11.98
C ARG A 83 8.27 9.75 -12.13
N ALA A 84 7.23 8.93 -12.27
CA ALA A 84 7.36 7.49 -12.50
C ALA A 84 8.10 7.20 -13.81
N ARG A 85 7.69 7.86 -14.91
CA ARG A 85 8.38 7.76 -16.21
C ARG A 85 9.84 8.20 -16.15
N ALA A 86 10.12 9.34 -15.53
CA ALA A 86 11.49 9.85 -15.40
C ALA A 86 12.35 8.90 -14.54
N GLY A 87 11.86 8.50 -13.36
CA GLY A 87 12.59 7.60 -12.47
C GLY A 87 12.81 6.20 -13.04
N HIS A 88 11.87 5.68 -13.85
CA HIS A 88 12.06 4.43 -14.57
C HIS A 88 13.15 4.55 -15.66
N ALA A 89 13.17 5.64 -16.43
CA ALA A 89 14.24 5.90 -17.40
C ALA A 89 15.63 5.96 -16.73
N GLU A 90 15.69 6.44 -15.49
CA GLU A 90 16.88 6.47 -14.64
C GLU A 90 17.10 5.19 -13.81
N ARG A 91 16.30 4.13 -14.04
CA ARG A 91 16.36 2.83 -13.35
C ARG A 91 16.20 2.91 -11.82
N ARG A 92 15.55 3.95 -11.30
CA ARG A 92 15.18 4.07 -9.88
C ARG A 92 13.85 3.38 -9.55
N TYR A 93 12.96 3.28 -10.52
CA TYR A 93 11.67 2.60 -10.39
C TYR A 93 11.62 1.37 -11.28
N ALA A 94 10.88 0.35 -10.84
CA ALA A 94 10.75 -0.93 -11.55
C ALA A 94 9.91 -0.80 -12.84
N ASP A 95 9.01 0.19 -12.90
CA ASP A 95 8.13 0.44 -14.03
C ASP A 95 7.78 1.95 -14.15
N PRO A 96 7.28 2.40 -15.31
CA PRO A 96 7.01 3.81 -15.56
C PRO A 96 5.62 4.29 -15.11
N SER A 97 4.84 3.47 -14.41
CA SER A 97 3.43 3.73 -14.13
C SER A 97 3.24 4.51 -12.82
N ALA A 98 2.24 5.39 -12.80
CA ALA A 98 1.72 5.88 -11.53
C ALA A 98 1.01 4.74 -10.79
N LYS A 99 0.99 4.80 -9.46
CA LYS A 99 0.33 3.81 -8.61
C LYS A 99 -0.77 4.45 -7.75
N PRO A 100 -1.91 4.82 -8.36
CA PRO A 100 -3.07 5.22 -7.57
C PRO A 100 -3.61 4.01 -6.80
N GLU A 101 -3.94 4.21 -5.53
CA GLU A 101 -4.45 3.15 -4.65
C GLU A 101 -5.75 3.61 -3.99
N LEU A 102 -6.66 2.67 -3.75
CA LEU A 102 -7.89 2.87 -3.01
C LEU A 102 -7.93 1.84 -1.88
N LEU A 103 -8.12 2.31 -0.65
CA LEU A 103 -8.28 1.46 0.52
C LEU A 103 -9.76 1.42 0.92
N CYS A 104 -10.28 0.21 1.11
CA CYS A 104 -11.61 -0.04 1.65
C CYS A 104 -11.47 -0.89 2.91
N ALA A 105 -11.86 -0.34 4.06
CA ALA A 105 -11.75 -1.02 5.34
C ALA A 105 -12.82 -2.12 5.45
N LEU A 106 -12.39 -3.38 5.66
CA LEU A 106 -13.28 -4.53 5.92
C LEU A 106 -13.55 -4.71 7.42
N THR A 107 -12.64 -4.20 8.24
CA THR A 107 -12.64 -4.18 9.71
C THR A 107 -12.20 -2.78 10.16
N PRO A 108 -12.30 -2.42 11.45
CA PRO A 108 -11.66 -1.20 11.95
C PRO A 108 -10.19 -1.15 11.53
N PHE A 109 -9.78 -0.04 10.93
CA PHE A 109 -8.48 0.08 10.27
C PHE A 109 -7.86 1.45 10.57
N ASP A 110 -6.62 1.43 11.06
CA ASP A 110 -5.83 2.64 11.31
C ASP A 110 -4.89 2.92 10.12
N ALA A 111 -4.89 4.17 9.67
CA ALA A 111 -4.07 4.60 8.54
C ALA A 111 -3.51 6.00 8.76
N LEU A 112 -2.26 6.20 8.34
CA LEU A 112 -1.70 7.53 8.11
C LEU A 112 -1.91 7.90 6.65
N CYS A 113 -2.67 8.97 6.40
CA CYS A 113 -3.00 9.40 5.04
C CYS A 113 -2.91 10.93 4.92
N GLY A 114 -2.01 11.38 4.04
CA GLY A 114 -1.77 12.80 3.80
C GLY A 114 -1.05 13.50 4.96
N VAL A 115 -1.08 14.83 4.92
CA VAL A 115 -0.46 15.69 5.93
C VAL A 115 -1.57 16.47 6.63
N ARG A 116 -1.48 16.55 7.96
CA ARG A 116 -2.39 17.36 8.78
C ARG A 116 -2.25 18.85 8.43
N PRO A 117 -3.29 19.68 8.64
CA PRO A 117 -3.16 21.13 8.53
C PRO A 117 -1.94 21.68 9.30
N PRO A 118 -1.23 22.69 8.75
CA PRO A 118 0.01 23.20 9.35
C PRO A 118 -0.16 23.63 10.82
N ASP A 119 -1.21 24.39 11.14
CA ASP A 119 -1.43 24.90 12.50
C ASP A 119 -1.61 23.77 13.52
N ALA A 120 -2.40 22.76 13.18
CA ALA A 120 -2.62 21.58 14.02
C ALA A 120 -1.39 20.65 14.09
N THR A 121 -0.47 20.78 13.13
CA THR A 121 0.81 20.07 13.16
C THR A 121 1.80 20.81 14.07
N ALA A 122 1.84 22.15 14.01
CA ALA A 122 2.69 22.97 14.87
C ALA A 122 2.40 22.72 16.36
N ILE A 123 1.12 22.63 16.74
CA ILE A 123 0.72 22.30 18.13
C ILE A 123 1.35 20.99 18.60
N VAL A 124 1.27 19.93 17.78
CA VAL A 124 1.85 18.62 18.16
C VAL A 124 3.37 18.65 18.16
N LEU A 125 4.00 19.42 17.28
CA LEU A 125 5.44 19.60 17.29
C LEU A 125 5.90 20.29 18.59
N ASP A 126 5.20 21.33 19.03
CA ASP A 126 5.47 21.98 20.32
C ASP A 126 5.25 21.01 21.50
N GLU A 127 4.17 20.21 21.48
CA GLU A 127 3.88 19.23 22.54
C GLU A 127 4.96 18.16 22.72
N ILE A 128 5.67 17.79 21.63
CA ILE A 128 6.78 16.83 21.69
C ILE A 128 8.16 17.50 21.84
N GLY A 129 8.20 18.82 22.04
CA GLY A 129 9.43 19.60 22.21
C GLY A 129 10.23 19.83 20.93
N ALA A 130 9.58 19.75 19.76
CA ALA A 130 10.14 20.04 18.45
C ALA A 130 9.91 21.50 18.02
N ASP A 131 10.10 22.44 18.95
CA ASP A 131 9.75 23.86 18.81
C ASP A 131 10.42 24.54 17.60
N ASP A 132 11.64 24.14 17.25
CA ASP A 132 12.34 24.66 16.06
C ASP A 132 11.61 24.29 14.78
N LEU A 133 11.11 23.05 14.71
CA LEU A 133 10.36 22.54 13.56
C LEU A 133 8.97 23.18 13.50
N ALA A 134 8.31 23.37 14.64
CA ALA A 134 7.03 24.08 14.73
C ALA A 134 7.16 25.54 14.23
N ARG A 135 8.20 26.25 14.68
CA ARG A 135 8.51 27.61 14.20
C ARG A 135 8.83 27.66 12.72
N GLN A 136 9.60 26.70 12.21
CA GLN A 136 9.90 26.63 10.77
C GLN A 136 8.64 26.35 9.96
N LEU A 137 7.79 25.42 10.40
CA LEU A 137 6.51 25.12 9.76
C LEU A 137 5.62 26.36 9.63
N GLY A 138 5.50 27.15 10.70
CA GLY A 138 4.68 28.36 10.71
C GLY A 138 5.21 29.48 9.79
N ARG A 139 6.53 29.56 9.58
CA ARG A 139 7.16 30.57 8.71
C ARG A 139 7.15 30.16 7.24
N ASP A 140 7.52 28.92 6.97
CA ASP A 140 7.91 28.48 5.62
C ASP A 140 6.90 27.52 4.99
N GLY A 141 5.96 27.00 5.79
CA GLY A 141 4.96 26.02 5.36
C GLY A 141 5.53 24.62 5.14
N VAL A 142 4.61 23.66 4.94
CA VAL A 142 4.94 22.22 4.84
C VAL A 142 5.91 21.93 3.70
N ALA A 143 5.70 22.53 2.53
CA ALA A 143 6.49 22.20 1.34
C ALA A 143 7.97 22.54 1.52
N ARG A 144 8.27 23.68 2.14
CA ARG A 144 9.65 24.10 2.39
C ARG A 144 10.29 23.29 3.52
N LEU A 145 9.54 23.06 4.59
CA LEU A 145 9.98 22.22 5.72
C LEU A 145 10.43 20.84 5.24
N VAL A 146 9.62 20.16 4.42
CA VAL A 146 9.95 18.83 3.90
C VAL A 146 11.18 18.88 2.99
N ALA A 147 11.34 19.93 2.18
CA ALA A 147 12.48 20.07 1.28
C ALA A 147 13.82 20.31 2.01
N ASP A 148 13.81 20.89 3.21
CA ASP A 148 15.03 21.15 3.99
C ASP A 148 15.46 19.94 4.85
N VAL A 149 14.60 18.93 5.02
CA VAL A 149 14.87 17.70 5.79
C VAL A 149 15.53 16.60 4.93
N TYR A 150 15.47 16.71 3.60
CA TYR A 150 16.02 15.76 2.62
C TYR A 150 17.06 16.42 1.71
#